data_AF-A0A1I7JG29-F1
#
_entry.id   AF-A0A1I7JG29-F1
#
_cell.length_a   1.000
_cell.length_b   1.000
_cell.length_c   1.000
_cell.angle_alpha   90.00
_cell.angle_beta   90.00
_cell.angle_gamma   90.00
#
_symmetry.space_group_name_H-M   'P 1'
#
loop_
_entity.id
_entity.type
_entity.pdbx_description
1 polymer ?
#
loop_
_entity_poly.entity_id
_entity_poly.type
_entity_poly.pdbx_seq_one_letter_code
_entity_poly.pdbx_strand_id
1 'polypeptide(L)'
;MGLDIHFTTEDNEIIHVVMSESLHSNIFSSSTRWSSAKNLRKIKDYYKTDCLLKKKDASSFIHELSEMKDRIIEGKDELHKIIEKVNGKEISFIRISGD
;
A
#
# COMPACT_ATOMS: atom_id res chain seq x y z
N MET A 1 8.41 14.08 1.34
CA MET A 1 9.10 12.78 1.20
C MET A 1 8.06 11.76 0.71
N GLY A 2 8.44 10.53 0.38
CA GLY A 2 7.55 9.51 -0.19
C GLY A 2 7.75 8.16 0.49
N LEU A 3 6.71 7.31 0.54
CA LEU A 3 6.89 5.89 0.86
C LEU A 3 7.09 5.12 -0.43
N ASP A 4 8.27 4.52 -0.58
CA ASP A 4 8.58 3.66 -1.73
C ASP A 4 7.95 2.29 -1.54
N ILE A 5 7.14 1.88 -2.52
CA ILE A 5 6.46 0.59 -2.56
C ILE A 5 6.90 -0.15 -3.81
N HIS A 6 7.56 -1.28 -3.61
CA HIS A 6 7.97 -2.20 -4.67
C HIS A 6 7.09 -3.44 -4.64
N PHE A 7 6.31 -3.67 -5.69
CA PHE A 7 5.59 -4.92 -5.89
C PHE A 7 6.42 -5.80 -6.84
N THR A 8 6.86 -6.95 -6.36
CA THR A 8 7.56 -7.94 -7.18
C THR A 8 6.58 -9.04 -7.58
N THR A 9 6.39 -9.24 -8.88
CA THR A 9 5.52 -10.29 -9.42
C THR A 9 6.19 -11.66 -9.33
N GLU A 10 5.44 -12.74 -9.53
CA GLU A 10 6.03 -14.08 -9.67
C GLU A 10 6.94 -14.20 -10.91
N ASP A 11 6.67 -13.42 -11.96
CA ASP A 11 7.52 -13.30 -13.16
C ASP A 11 8.78 -12.44 -12.94
N ASN A 12 9.06 -12.06 -11.69
CA ASN A 12 10.23 -11.26 -11.30
C ASN A 12 10.21 -9.82 -11.86
N GLU A 13 9.05 -9.32 -12.30
CA GLU A 13 8.86 -7.90 -12.65
C GLU A 13 8.73 -7.07 -11.37
N ILE A 14 9.38 -5.90 -11.35
CA ILE A 14 9.30 -4.97 -10.24
C ILE A 14 8.49 -3.75 -10.65
N ILE A 15 7.39 -3.51 -9.95
CA ILE A 15 6.53 -2.34 -10.12
C ILE A 15 6.86 -1.39 -8.98
N HIS A 16 7.47 -0.26 -9.34
CA HIS A 16 7.75 0.81 -8.40
C HIS A 16 6.61 1.82 -8.37
N VAL A 17 6.21 2.15 -7.14
CA VAL A 17 5.18 3.13 -6.84
C VAL A 17 5.62 3.93 -5.62
N VAL A 18 5.42 5.24 -5.68
CA VAL A 18 5.61 6.13 -4.53
C VAL A 18 4.25 6.51 -3.99
N MET A 19 4.03 6.28 -2.69
CA MET A 19 2.89 6.81 -1.96
C MET A 19 3.26 8.17 -1.40
N SER A 20 2.50 9.19 -1.76
CA SER A 20 2.69 10.55 -1.25
C SER A 20 2.44 10.61 0.26
N GLU A 21 3.13 11.53 0.93
CA GLU A 21 2.91 11.82 2.35
C GLU A 21 1.46 12.24 2.63
N SER A 22 0.83 12.99 1.70
CA SER A 22 -0.57 13.38 1.83
C SER A 22 -1.51 12.18 1.71
N LEU A 23 -1.28 11.27 0.76
CA LEU A 23 -2.04 10.02 0.68
C LEU A 23 -1.85 9.18 1.93
N HIS A 24 -0.63 9.06 2.43
CA HIS A 24 -0.36 8.33 3.67
C HIS A 24 -1.09 8.94 4.87
N SER A 25 -1.03 10.26 5.03
CA SER A 25 -1.74 10.98 6.10
C SER A 25 -3.26 10.78 6.00
N ASN A 26 -3.81 10.85 4.78
CA ASN A 26 -5.23 10.64 4.53
C ASN A 26 -5.68 9.20 4.79
N ILE A 27 -4.87 8.24 4.33
CA ILE A 27 -5.01 6.83 4.67
C ILE A 27 -5.07 6.79 6.18
N PHE A 28 -3.99 7.08 6.92
CA PHE A 28 -3.81 6.94 8.39
C PHE A 28 -4.47 7.99 9.28
N SER A 29 -5.41 8.76 8.74
CA SER A 29 -6.15 9.77 9.51
C SER A 29 -7.04 9.13 10.59
N SER A 30 -7.41 9.92 11.59
CA SER A 30 -8.25 9.48 12.71
C SER A 30 -9.69 9.16 12.31
N SER A 31 -10.15 9.59 11.13
CA SER A 31 -11.47 9.32 10.58
C SER A 31 -11.57 7.96 9.88
N THR A 32 -10.44 7.39 9.46
CA THR A 32 -10.42 6.08 8.79
C THR A 32 -10.45 4.93 9.81
N ARG A 33 -11.36 3.97 9.64
CA ARG A 33 -11.47 2.81 10.54
C ARG A 33 -10.54 1.68 10.12
N TRP A 34 -9.60 1.32 10.99
CA TRP A 34 -8.53 0.36 10.69
C TRP A 34 -8.77 -1.07 11.12
N SER A 35 -9.78 -1.34 11.93
CA SER A 35 -9.85 -2.54 12.80
C SER A 35 -9.63 -3.88 12.09
N SER A 36 -9.93 -3.98 10.78
CA SER A 36 -9.67 -5.15 9.95
C SER A 36 -8.33 -5.14 9.19
N ALA A 37 -7.75 -3.97 8.89
CA ALA A 37 -6.56 -3.83 8.04
C ALA A 37 -5.26 -4.04 8.84
N LYS A 38 -4.78 -5.28 8.91
CA LYS A 38 -3.62 -5.67 9.72
C LYS A 38 -2.30 -5.41 9.00
N ASN A 39 -2.24 -5.66 7.70
CA ASN A 39 -1.00 -5.51 6.93
C ASN A 39 -0.73 -4.05 6.58
N LEU A 40 -1.76 -3.29 6.23
CA LEU A 40 -1.69 -1.86 5.97
C LEU A 40 -1.25 -1.09 7.23
N ARG A 41 -1.68 -1.53 8.42
CA ARG A 41 -1.20 -0.93 9.68
C ARG A 41 0.30 -1.10 9.93
N LYS A 42 0.98 -2.05 9.28
CA LYS A 42 2.43 -2.21 9.39
C LYS A 42 3.20 -1.01 8.80
N ILE A 43 2.57 -0.25 7.89
CA ILE A 43 3.17 0.94 7.27
C ILE A 43 2.64 2.25 7.86
N LYS A 44 1.96 2.20 9.02
CA LYS A 44 1.43 3.39 9.69
C LYS A 44 2.54 4.36 10.08
N ASP A 45 3.70 3.85 10.50
CA ASP A 45 4.84 4.69 10.87
C ASP A 45 5.66 5.04 9.62
N TYR A 46 5.30 6.15 8.99
CA TYR A 46 5.86 6.65 7.73
C TYR A 46 7.40 6.61 7.68
N TYR A 47 8.05 7.00 8.78
CA TYR A 47 9.49 7.20 8.87
C TYR A 47 10.28 6.00 9.39
N LYS A 48 9.60 4.92 9.81
CA LYS A 48 10.25 3.69 10.30
C LYS A 48 9.90 2.45 9.48
N THR A 49 9.25 2.64 8.34
CA THR A 49 8.76 1.52 7.56
C THR A 49 9.89 0.88 6.78
N ASP A 50 10.34 -0.30 7.21
CA ASP A 50 11.00 -1.30 6.36
C ASP A 50 10.20 -2.59 6.51
N CYS A 51 9.28 -2.81 5.57
CA CYS A 51 8.34 -3.93 5.63
C CYS A 51 8.45 -4.81 4.40
N LEU A 52 8.51 -6.12 4.62
CA LEU A 52 8.47 -7.14 3.58
C LEU A 52 7.24 -8.02 3.78
N LEU A 53 6.29 -7.94 2.85
CA LEU A 53 5.05 -8.71 2.84
C LEU A 53 5.15 -9.78 1.76
N LYS A 54 4.91 -11.04 2.10
CA LYS A 54 5.06 -12.18 1.17
C LYS A 54 3.75 -12.92 1.01
N LYS A 55 3.49 -13.46 -0.19
CA LYS A 55 2.37 -14.36 -0.47
C LYS A 55 1.04 -13.80 0.07
N LYS A 56 0.42 -14.51 1.02
CA LYS A 56 -0.86 -14.14 1.65
C LYS A 56 -0.85 -12.71 2.23
N ASP A 57 0.24 -12.27 2.85
CA ASP A 57 0.34 -10.92 3.41
C ASP A 57 0.36 -9.85 2.31
N ALA A 58 0.98 -10.15 1.16
CA ALA A 58 0.97 -9.27 0.00
C ALA A 58 -0.44 -9.15 -0.60
N SER A 59 -1.13 -10.28 -0.80
CA SER A 59 -2.53 -10.27 -1.28
C SER A 59 -3.47 -9.55 -0.31
N SER A 60 -3.32 -9.80 0.99
CA SER A 60 -4.11 -9.10 2.01
C SER A 60 -3.81 -7.60 2.04
N PHE A 61 -2.56 -7.18 1.87
CA PHE A 61 -2.21 -5.76 1.80
C PHE A 61 -2.84 -5.05 0.61
N ILE A 62 -2.84 -5.65 -0.58
CA ILE A 62 -3.49 -5.09 -1.78
C ILE A 62 -5.00 -4.99 -1.57
N HIS A 63 -5.61 -6.01 -0.97
CA HIS A 63 -7.03 -5.99 -0.63
C HIS A 63 -7.36 -4.87 0.36
N GLU A 64 -6.57 -4.73 1.44
CA GLU A 64 -6.73 -3.67 2.43
C GLU A 64 -6.53 -2.28 1.83
N LEU A 65 -5.57 -2.09 0.91
CA LEU A 65 -5.41 -0.85 0.14
C LEU A 65 -6.63 -0.55 -0.72
N SER A 66 -7.19 -1.57 -1.38
CA SER A 66 -8.41 -1.42 -2.18
C SER A 66 -9.62 -1.05 -1.34
N GLU A 67 -9.78 -1.64 -0.15
CA GLU A 67 -10.86 -1.23 0.78
C GLU A 67 -10.72 0.24 1.22
N MET A 68 -9.49 0.75 1.33
CA MET A 68 -9.28 2.15 1.71
C MET A 68 -9.69 3.15 0.63
N LYS A 69 -9.68 2.75 -0.65
CA LYS A 69 -10.16 3.60 -1.76
C LYS A 69 -11.60 4.07 -1.57
N ASP A 70 -12.43 3.26 -0.92
CA ASP A 70 -13.83 3.60 -0.67
C ASP A 70 -14.04 4.37 0.64
N ARG A 71 -12.99 4.48 1.47
CA ARG A 71 -13.02 5.13 2.79
C ARG A 71 -12.39 6.51 2.79
N ILE A 72 -11.50 6.81 1.85
CA ILE A 72 -10.87 8.12 1.71
C ILE A 72 -11.51 8.94 0.58
N ILE A 73 -11.64 10.24 0.81
CA ILE A 73 -12.13 11.20 -0.19
C ILE A 73 -10.93 11.80 -0.93
N GLU A 74 -9.94 12.29 -0.17
CA GLU A 74 -8.69 12.84 -0.69
C GLU A 74 -7.67 11.73 -0.96
N GLY A 75 -6.93 11.83 -2.08
CA GLY A 75 -5.94 10.81 -2.47
C GLY A 75 -6.52 9.58 -3.18
N LYS A 76 -7.83 9.55 -3.42
CA LYS A 76 -8.52 8.43 -4.10
C LYS A 76 -7.96 8.14 -5.49
N ASP A 77 -7.66 9.17 -6.28
CA ASP A 77 -7.09 9.01 -7.63
C ASP A 77 -5.68 8.44 -7.60
N GLU A 78 -4.85 8.88 -6.64
CA GLU A 78 -3.50 8.34 -6.46
C GLU A 78 -3.60 6.87 -6.08
N LEU A 79 -4.37 6.54 -5.05
CA LEU A 79 -4.59 5.16 -4.62
C LEU A 79 -5.15 4.28 -5.73
N HIS A 80 -6.05 4.82 -6.56
CA HIS A 80 -6.58 4.10 -7.72
C HIS A 80 -5.48 3.75 -8.73
N LYS A 81 -4.60 4.69 -9.06
CA LYS A 81 -3.45 4.45 -9.96
C LYS A 81 -2.49 3.40 -9.40
N ILE A 82 -2.27 3.40 -8.08
CA ILE A 82 -1.46 2.37 -7.41
C ILE A 82 -2.10 0.99 -7.61
N ILE A 83 -3.40 0.87 -7.32
CA ILE A 83 -4.14 -0.39 -7.43
C ILE A 83 -4.19 -0.86 -8.88
N GLU A 84 -4.43 0.02 -9.86
CA GLU A 84 -4.47 -0.35 -11.28
C GLU A 84 -3.15 -0.93 -11.78
N LYS A 85 -2.01 -0.38 -11.33
CA LYS A 85 -0.68 -0.89 -11.72
C LYS A 85 -0.43 -2.33 -11.27
N VAL A 86 -1.06 -2.76 -10.18
CA VAL A 86 -0.86 -4.09 -9.59
C VAL A 86 -2.06 -5.02 -9.84
N ASN A 87 -3.16 -4.50 -10.37
CA ASN A 87 -4.37 -5.25 -10.63
C ASN A 87 -4.13 -6.31 -11.73
N GLY A 88 -4.58 -7.54 -11.48
CA GLY A 88 -4.40 -8.66 -12.41
C GLY A 88 -2.98 -9.25 -12.45
N LYS A 89 -2.06 -8.79 -11.58
CA LYS A 89 -0.71 -9.36 -11.47
C LYS A 89 -0.60 -10.27 -10.25
N GLU A 90 0.07 -11.41 -10.42
CA GLU A 90 0.40 -12.30 -9.31
C GLU A 90 1.62 -11.76 -8.56
N ILE A 91 1.40 -11.23 -7.35
CA ILE A 91 2.44 -10.60 -6.55
C ILE A 91 3.10 -11.63 -5.64
N SER A 92 4.41 -11.82 -5.82
CA SER A 92 5.25 -12.69 -4.98
C SER A 92 5.51 -12.05 -3.61
N PHE A 93 6.00 -10.81 -3.62
CA PHE A 93 6.23 -10.03 -2.41
C PHE A 93 6.16 -8.52 -2.64
N ILE A 94 5.92 -7.79 -1.56
CA ILE A 94 5.87 -6.33 -1.53
C ILE A 94 6.93 -5.85 -0.54
N ARG A 95 7.80 -4.95 -0.98
CA ARG A 95 8.75 -4.25 -0.11
C ARG A 95 8.34 -2.79 0.02
N ILE A 96 8.32 -2.30 1.25
CA ILE A 96 7.92 -0.93 1.56
C ILE A 96 9.05 -0.30 2.37
N SER A 97 9.53 0.84 1.90
CA SER A 97 10.65 1.56 2.49
C SER A 97 10.27 3.03 2.66
N GLY A 98 10.40 3.53 3.89
CA GLY A 98 10.33 4.96 4.18
C GLY A 98 11.64 5.64 3.79
N ASP A 99 11.52 6.88 3.32
CA ASP A 99 12.62 7.82 3.09
C ASP A 99 13.12 8.45 4.40
#